data_AF-A0A964Y552-F1
#
_entry.id   AF-A0A964Y552-F1
#
_cell.length_a   1.000
_cell.length_b   1.000
_cell.length_c   1.000
_cell.angle_alpha   90.00
_cell.angle_beta   90.00
_cell.angle_gamma   90.00
#
_symmetry.space_group_name_H-M   'P 1'
#
loop_
_entity.id
_entity.type
_entity.pdbx_description
1 polymer ?
#
loop_
_entity_poly.entity_id
_entity_poly.type
_entity_poly.pdbx_seq_one_letter_code
_entity_poly.pdbx_strand_id
1 'polypeptide(L)'
;MRLKTIRRSHKKEKKWDAVFEKDDGKEKVVPFGARGMSDFTKHKDTRRRSLYLKRHSGMGEHWDIPDTPGALSRWVLWNKPTMKASVSDFKKRFKL
;
A
#
# COMPACT_ATOMS: atom_id res chain seq x y z
N MET A 1 15.13 7.64 3.60
CA MET A 1 14.07 6.69 4.02
C MET A 1 14.00 5.51 3.04
N ARG A 2 13.77 4.27 3.52
CA ARG A 2 13.57 3.07 2.67
C ARG A 2 12.42 2.17 3.12
N LEU A 3 11.83 1.41 2.21
CA LEU A 3 10.82 0.38 2.55
C LEU A 3 11.52 -0.94 2.93
N LYS A 4 11.63 -1.20 4.24
CA LYS A 4 12.35 -2.34 4.82
C LYS A 4 11.61 -3.65 4.61
N THR A 5 10.34 -3.73 4.99
CA THR A 5 9.54 -4.95 4.82
C THR A 5 8.05 -4.65 4.78
N ILE A 6 7.28 -5.59 4.22
CA ILE A 6 5.83 -5.65 4.38
C ILE A 6 5.47 -6.99 5.01
N ARG A 7 4.83 -6.96 6.17
CA ARG A 7 4.48 -8.15 6.95
C ARG A 7 3.02 -8.13 7.38
N ARG A 8 2.50 -9.26 7.86
CA ARG A 8 1.15 -9.31 8.44
C ARG A 8 1.01 -8.26 9.53
N SER A 9 -0.10 -7.52 9.49
CA SER A 9 -0.32 -6.43 10.41
C SER A 9 -0.48 -6.93 11.85
N HIS A 10 0.14 -6.21 12.80
CA HIS A 10 -0.09 -6.38 14.23
C HIS A 10 -1.52 -5.98 14.65
N LYS A 11 -2.14 -5.03 13.94
CA LYS A 11 -3.54 -4.66 14.16
C LYS A 11 -4.47 -5.68 13.51
N LYS A 12 -5.45 -6.19 14.28
CA LYS A 12 -6.40 -7.22 13.83
C LYS A 12 -7.25 -6.76 12.65
N GLU A 13 -7.58 -5.47 12.58
CA GLU A 13 -8.43 -4.88 11.52
C GLU A 13 -7.67 -4.67 10.20
N LYS A 14 -6.33 -4.57 10.27
CA LYS A 14 -5.50 -4.23 9.12
C LYS A 14 -4.86 -5.46 8.50
N LYS A 15 -4.58 -5.37 7.21
CA LYS A 15 -4.10 -6.50 6.42
C LYS A 15 -2.60 -6.68 6.51
N TRP A 16 -1.87 -5.57 6.34
CA TRP A 16 -0.43 -5.52 6.21
C TRP A 16 0.13 -4.33 7.00
N ASP A 17 1.34 -4.50 7.52
CA ASP A 17 2.19 -3.43 8.00
C ASP A 17 3.31 -3.20 6.99
N ALA A 18 3.47 -1.97 6.54
CA ALA A 18 4.69 -1.53 5.88
C ALA A 18 5.63 -0.94 6.93
N VAL A 19 6.86 -1.45 6.98
CA VAL A 19 7.91 -0.96 7.86
C VAL A 19 8.88 -0.14 7.03
N PHE A 20 8.93 1.15 7.31
CA PHE A 20 9.88 2.09 6.72
C PHE A 20 11.02 2.34 7.71
N GLU A 21 12.25 2.40 7.21
CA GLU A 21 13.40 2.83 7.98
C GLU A 21 13.73 4.26 7.56
N LYS A 22 13.74 5.18 8.52
CA LYS A 22 14.08 6.59 8.33
C LYS A 22 15.60 6.77 8.35
N ASP A 23 16.05 7.94 7.91
CA ASP A 23 17.48 8.25 7.81
C ASP A 23 18.17 8.33 9.19
N ASP A 24 17.41 8.56 10.26
CA ASP A 24 17.88 8.50 11.65
C ASP A 24 17.91 7.06 12.22
N GLY A 25 17.69 6.04 11.39
CA GLY A 25 17.65 4.64 11.78
C GLY A 25 16.36 4.19 12.47
N LYS A 26 15.42 5.12 12.75
CA LYS A 26 14.14 4.76 13.37
C LYS A 26 13.21 4.08 12.39
N GLU A 27 12.43 3.13 12.90
CA GLU A 27 11.39 2.47 12.11
C GLU A 27 10.04 3.20 12.25
N LYS A 28 9.34 3.38 11.12
CA LYS A 28 7.93 3.78 11.07
C LYS A 28 7.12 2.61 10.54
N VAL A 29 6.18 2.15 11.35
CA VAL A 29 5.23 1.09 10.98
C VAL A 29 3.91 1.72 10.53
N VAL A 30 3.47 1.39 9.32
CA VAL A 30 2.24 1.92 8.73
C VAL A 30 1.29 0.76 8.41
N PRO A 31 0.25 0.54 9.24
CA PRO A 31 -0.78 -0.45 8.96
C PRO A 31 -1.69 0.00 7.82
N PHE A 32 -1.94 -0.88 6.84
CA PHE A 32 -2.76 -0.56 5.66
C PHE A 32 -3.56 -1.78 5.15
N GLY A 33 -4.58 -1.48 4.34
CA GLY A 33 -5.57 -2.45 3.86
C GLY A 33 -6.47 -3.01 4.97
N ALA A 34 -7.68 -3.42 4.62
CA ALA A 34 -8.61 -4.07 5.55
C ALA A 34 -8.38 -5.59 5.57
N ARG A 35 -8.31 -6.19 6.77
CA ARG A 35 -8.22 -7.65 6.92
C ARG A 35 -9.50 -8.31 6.35
N GLY A 36 -9.35 -9.49 5.78
CA GLY A 36 -10.47 -10.24 5.16
C GLY A 36 -10.86 -9.76 3.76
N MET A 37 -10.66 -8.47 3.46
CA MET A 37 -11.09 -7.90 2.17
C MET A 37 -10.26 -8.38 0.98
N SER A 38 -10.89 -8.41 -0.19
CA SER A 38 -10.25 -8.65 -1.48
C SER A 38 -9.78 -7.36 -2.12
N ASP A 39 -8.65 -7.42 -2.83
CA ASP A 39 -8.03 -6.30 -3.55
C ASP A 39 -7.51 -6.78 -4.91
N PHE A 40 -6.97 -5.87 -5.71
CA PHE A 40 -6.56 -6.16 -7.07
C PHE A 40 -5.49 -7.27 -7.15
N THR A 41 -4.65 -7.39 -6.12
CA THR A 41 -3.62 -8.46 -6.06
C THR A 41 -4.21 -9.86 -5.88
N LYS A 42 -5.48 -9.97 -5.47
CA LYS A 42 -6.22 -11.23 -5.33
C LYS A 42 -7.13 -11.51 -6.52
N HIS A 43 -8.07 -10.59 -6.80
CA HIS A 43 -9.15 -10.83 -7.76
C HIS A 43 -8.79 -10.46 -9.20
N LYS A 44 -7.80 -9.58 -9.42
CA LYS A 44 -7.30 -9.15 -10.75
C LYS A 44 -8.33 -8.50 -11.70
N ASP A 45 -9.57 -8.32 -11.26
CA ASP A 45 -10.60 -7.51 -11.93
C ASP A 45 -10.20 -6.02 -12.06
N THR A 46 -10.04 -5.58 -13.31
CA THR A 46 -9.64 -4.21 -13.69
C THR A 46 -10.75 -3.19 -13.51
N ARG A 47 -12.02 -3.58 -13.61
CA ARG A 47 -13.19 -2.71 -13.36
C ARG A 47 -13.27 -2.37 -11.88
N ARG A 48 -13.14 -3.36 -10.98
CA ARG A 48 -13.08 -3.13 -9.52
C ARG A 48 -11.93 -2.22 -9.14
N ARG A 49 -10.77 -2.36 -9.79
CA ARG A 49 -9.63 -1.45 -9.62
C ARG A 49 -10.02 -0.02 -10.01
N SER A 50 -10.56 0.20 -11.19
CA SER A 50 -10.97 1.55 -11.65
C SER A 50 -11.96 2.21 -10.69
N LEU A 51 -12.96 1.47 -10.23
CA LEU A 51 -13.95 1.96 -9.25
C LEU A 51 -13.32 2.31 -7.90
N TYR A 52 -12.37 1.50 -7.42
CA TYR A 52 -11.62 1.81 -6.21
C TYR A 52 -10.84 3.12 -6.36
N LEU A 53 -10.14 3.31 -7.48
CA LEU A 53 -9.37 4.52 -7.77
C LEU A 53 -10.25 5.76 -7.82
N LYS A 54 -11.37 5.70 -8.56
CA LYS A 54 -12.32 6.81 -8.67
C LYS A 54 -12.90 7.22 -7.31
N ARG A 55 -13.21 6.24 -6.46
CA ARG A 55 -13.75 6.52 -5.13
C ARG A 55 -12.72 7.20 -4.22
N HIS A 56 -11.48 6.73 -4.24
CA HIS A 56 -10.46 7.20 -3.31
C HIS A 56 -9.73 8.46 -3.79
N SER A 57 -9.74 8.77 -5.10
CA SER A 57 -9.17 10.02 -5.62
C SER A 57 -9.88 11.28 -5.11
N GLY A 58 -11.13 11.17 -4.67
CA GLY A 58 -11.92 12.28 -4.12
C GLY A 58 -11.96 12.35 -2.59
N MET A 59 -11.25 11.47 -1.88
CA MET A 59 -11.33 11.35 -0.40
C MET A 59 -10.23 12.10 0.36
N GLY A 60 -9.41 12.89 -0.35
CA GLY A 60 -8.29 13.61 0.28
C GLY A 60 -7.12 12.71 0.68
N GLU A 61 -6.98 11.53 0.07
CA GLU A 61 -5.81 10.67 0.30
C GLU A 61 -4.56 11.22 -0.39
N HIS A 62 -3.46 11.33 0.36
CA HIS A 62 -2.15 11.70 -0.17
C HIS A 62 -1.46 10.49 -0.80
N TRP A 63 -1.67 10.27 -2.10
CA TRP A 63 -1.05 9.14 -2.84
C TRP A 63 0.40 9.37 -3.21
N ASP A 64 0.90 10.59 -3.04
CA ASP A 64 2.25 11.07 -3.29
C ASP A 64 3.18 10.92 -2.08
N ILE A 65 2.62 10.69 -0.89
CA ILE A 65 3.40 10.48 0.34
C ILE A 65 3.45 8.96 0.64
N PRO A 66 4.60 8.29 0.45
CA PRO A 66 4.68 6.83 0.45
C PRO A 66 4.39 6.18 1.80
N ASP A 67 4.65 6.86 2.91
CA ASP A 67 4.49 6.33 4.27
C ASP A 67 3.10 6.62 4.87
N THR A 68 2.07 6.68 4.02
CA THR A 68 0.66 6.82 4.38
C THR A 68 -0.15 5.56 4.06
N PRO A 69 -1.21 5.24 4.83
CA PRO A 69 -2.08 4.10 4.53
C PRO A 69 -2.77 4.17 3.16
N GLY A 70 -3.09 5.40 2.71
CA GLY A 70 -3.72 5.64 1.40
C GLY A 70 -2.78 5.31 0.24
N ALA A 71 -1.55 5.85 0.25
CA ALA A 71 -0.55 5.54 -0.76
C ALA A 71 -0.23 4.03 -0.81
N LEU A 72 -0.04 3.39 0.35
CA LEU A 72 0.20 1.94 0.40
C LEU A 72 -0.98 1.14 -0.14
N SER A 73 -2.22 1.51 0.20
CA SER A 73 -3.41 0.81 -0.34
C SER A 73 -3.49 0.97 -1.86
N ARG A 74 -3.35 2.20 -2.36
CA ARG A 74 -3.37 2.53 -3.79
C ARG A 74 -2.29 1.81 -4.59
N TRP A 75 -1.05 1.88 -4.12
CA TRP A 75 0.11 1.47 -4.90
C TRP A 75 0.55 0.03 -4.65
N VAL A 76 0.28 -0.52 -3.46
CA VAL A 76 0.64 -1.91 -3.12
C VAL A 76 -0.52 -2.86 -3.38
N LEU A 77 -1.76 -2.49 -3.05
CA LEU A 77 -2.93 -3.38 -3.15
C LEU A 77 -3.78 -3.18 -4.41
N TRP A 78 -3.77 -1.97 -4.99
CA TRP A 78 -4.66 -1.60 -6.10
C TRP A 78 -3.93 -1.16 -7.39
N ASN A 79 -2.64 -1.47 -7.53
CA ASN A 79 -1.81 -1.08 -8.67
C ASN A 79 -1.67 -2.19 -9.73
N LYS A 80 -0.88 -3.22 -9.40
CA LYS A 80 -0.55 -4.34 -10.29
C LYS A 80 -1.24 -5.64 -9.84
N PRO A 81 -1.41 -6.64 -10.73
CA PRO A 81 -2.12 -7.88 -10.40
C PRO A 81 -1.44 -8.76 -9.34
N THR A 82 -0.19 -8.48 -8.97
CA THR A 82 0.52 -9.19 -7.91
C THR A 82 1.13 -8.19 -6.93
N MET A 83 1.14 -8.55 -5.65
CA MET A 83 1.73 -7.71 -4.61
C MET A 83 3.22 -7.46 -4.85
N LYS A 84 3.97 -8.47 -5.32
CA LYS A 84 5.40 -8.33 -5.66
C LYS A 84 5.63 -7.27 -6.75
N ALA A 85 4.85 -7.32 -7.83
CA ALA A 85 4.97 -6.32 -8.90
C ALA A 85 4.59 -4.92 -8.41
N SER A 86 3.52 -4.81 -7.62
CA SER A 86 3.10 -3.56 -7.00
C SER A 86 4.17 -2.97 -6.07
N VAL A 87 4.83 -3.79 -5.24
CA VAL A 87 5.92 -3.34 -4.34
C VAL A 87 7.14 -2.88 -5.14
N SER A 88 7.51 -3.59 -6.20
CA SER A 88 8.64 -3.16 -7.06
C SER A 88 8.35 -1.82 -7.73
N ASP A 89 7.13 -1.63 -8.27
CA ASP A 89 6.68 -0.38 -8.87
C ASP A 89 6.64 0.75 -7.82
N PHE A 90 6.16 0.47 -6.60
CA PHE A 90 6.12 1.41 -5.49
C PHE A 90 7.52 1.90 -5.10
N LYS A 91 8.49 0.99 -4.91
CA LYS A 91 9.87 1.36 -4.58
C LYS A 91 10.50 2.25 -5.65
N LYS A 92 10.31 1.91 -6.93
CA LYS A 92 10.80 2.72 -8.06
C LYS A 92 10.16 4.11 -8.10
N ARG A 93 8.83 4.19 -7.91
CA ARG A 93 8.07 5.44 -7.95
C ARG A 93 8.53 6.44 -6.89
N PHE A 94 8.79 5.96 -5.67
CA PHE A 94 9.12 6.82 -4.52
C PHE A 94 10.61 6.86 -4.18
N LYS A 95 11.46 6.22 -4.99
CA LYS A 95 12.91 6.12 -4.77
C LYS A 95 13.27 5.58 -3.38
N LEU A 96 12.64 4.47 -2.99
CA LEU A 96 12.75 3.80 -1.67
C LEU A 96 13.55 2.50 -1.68
#